data_AF-A0A6I2GWX6-F1
#
_entry.id   AF-A0A6I2GWX6-F1
#
_cell.length_a   1.000
_cell.length_b   1.000
_cell.length_c   1.000
_cell.angle_alpha   90.00
_cell.angle_beta   90.00
_cell.angle_gamma   90.00
#
_symmetry.space_group_name_H-M   'P 1'
#
loop_
_entity.id
_entity.type
_entity.pdbx_description
1 polymer ?
#
loop_
_entity_poly.entity_id
_entity_poly.type
_entity_poly.pdbx_seq_one_letter_code
_entity_poly.pdbx_strand_id
1 'polypeptide(L)'
;MHRRYTIHRDGDLLVEELDAEGKAIDPEPVPPEDRLPVELIMLAPDGEEAKAQLLDLLELALGIESEGPGESHSKPYKFKLDVIS
;
A
#
# COMPACT_ATOMS: atom_id res chain seq x y z
N MET A 1 3.35 5.73 -24.51
CA MET A 1 3.24 5.47 -23.06
C MET A 1 2.78 6.77 -22.41
N HIS A 2 1.56 6.79 -21.89
CA HIS A 2 0.96 7.98 -21.29
C HIS A 2 0.90 7.78 -19.78
N ARG A 3 1.20 8.82 -19.00
CA ARG A 3 1.15 8.76 -17.54
C ARG A 3 0.30 9.91 -17.02
N ARG A 4 -0.61 9.62 -16.09
CA ARG A 4 -1.36 10.64 -15.35
C ARG A 4 -0.75 10.81 -13.98
N TYR A 5 -0.34 12.04 -13.69
CA TYR A 5 0.18 12.43 -12.38
C TYR A 5 -0.93 13.17 -11.64
N THR A 6 -1.32 12.67 -10.48
CA THR A 6 -2.32 13.29 -9.61
C THR A 6 -1.66 13.64 -8.29
N ILE A 7 -1.62 14.93 -7.97
CA ILE A 7 -1.10 15.43 -6.70
C ILE A 7 -2.28 15.60 -5.75
N HIS A 8 -2.29 14.82 -4.67
CA HIS A 8 -3.29 14.92 -3.62
C HIS A 8 -2.99 16.09 -2.69
N ARG A 9 -4.01 16.56 -1.94
CA ARG A 9 -3.90 17.76 -1.09
C ARG A 9 -2.95 17.58 0.11
N ASP A 10 -2.72 16.34 0.50
CA ASP A 10 -1.75 15.90 1.52
C ASP A 10 -0.32 15.81 0.96
N GLY A 11 -0.14 16.04 -0.35
CA GLY A 11 1.16 15.98 -1.02
C GLY A 11 1.50 14.61 -1.59
N ASP A 12 0.58 13.63 -1.50
CA ASP A 12 0.80 12.32 -2.11
C ASP A 12 0.74 12.39 -3.65
N LEU A 13 1.58 11.59 -4.30
CA LEU A 13 1.71 11.55 -5.76
C LEU A 13 1.22 10.20 -6.28
N LEU A 14 0.02 10.22 -6.88
CA LEU A 14 -0.48 9.06 -7.61
C LEU A 14 0.01 9.13 -9.06
N VAL A 15 0.66 8.05 -9.51
CA VAL A 15 1.10 7.88 -10.90
C VAL A 15 0.33 6.72 -11.51
N GLU A 16 -0.47 7.00 -12.53
CA GLU A 16 -1.23 5.98 -13.27
C GLU A 16 -0.65 5.85 -14.68
N GLU A 17 -0.42 4.62 -15.13
CA GLU A 17 -0.11 4.35 -16.54
C GLU A 17 -1.40 4.26 -17.33
N LEU A 18 -1.45 4.91 -18.50
CA LEU A 18 -2.63 4.96 -19.35
C LEU A 18 -2.42 4.19 -20.66
N ASP A 19 -3.50 3.58 -21.14
CA ASP A 19 -3.59 2.95 -22.46
C ASP A 19 -3.63 3.98 -23.61
N ALA A 20 -3.82 3.51 -24.85
CA ALA A 20 -3.87 4.38 -26.01
C ALA A 20 -5.14 5.25 -26.04
N GLU A 21 -6.18 4.83 -25.32
CA GLU A 21 -7.48 5.46 -25.17
C GLU A 21 -7.55 6.41 -23.95
N GLY A 22 -6.47 6.48 -23.16
CA GLY A 22 -6.36 7.35 -22.00
C GLY A 22 -7.01 6.81 -20.72
N LYS A 23 -7.32 5.52 -20.66
CA LYS A 23 -7.80 4.85 -19.44
C LYS A 23 -6.62 4.32 -18.62
N ALA A 24 -6.79 4.32 -17.30
CA ALA A 24 -5.83 3.70 -16.40
C ALA A 24 -5.71 2.21 -16.69
N ILE A 25 -4.49 1.75 -16.88
CA ILE A 25 -4.15 0.33 -17.00
C ILE A 25 -4.10 -0.22 -15.58
N ASP A 26 -4.88 -1.28 -15.31
CA ASP A 26 -4.77 -2.03 -14.07
C ASP A 26 -3.40 -2.72 -14.04
N PRO A 27 -2.54 -2.51 -13.02
CA PRO A 27 -1.22 -3.09 -13.01
C PRO A 27 -1.30 -4.62 -13.09
N GLU A 28 -0.58 -5.20 -14.03
CA GLU A 28 -0.49 -6.65 -14.13
C GLU A 28 0.12 -7.23 -12.85
N PRO A 29 -0.39 -8.37 -12.33
CA PRO A 29 0.17 -9.00 -11.15
C PRO A 29 1.66 -9.31 -11.34
N VAL A 30 2.50 -8.77 -10.47
CA VAL A 30 3.95 -9.00 -10.51
C VAL A 30 4.27 -10.37 -9.90
N PRO A 31 4.97 -11.26 -10.63
CA PRO A 31 5.35 -12.57 -10.09
C PRO A 31 6.29 -12.39 -8.87
N PRO A 32 6.26 -13.30 -7.89
CA PRO A 32 7.00 -13.14 -6.62
C PRO A 32 8.49 -12.81 -6.77
N GLU A 33 9.15 -13.37 -7.79
CA GLU A 33 10.55 -13.16 -8.12
C GLU A 33 10.89 -11.73 -8.56
N ASP A 34 9.92 -10.99 -9.11
CA ASP A 34 10.10 -9.63 -9.64
C ASP A 34 9.56 -8.55 -8.70
N ARG A 35 9.05 -8.94 -7.52
CA ARG A 35 8.54 -7.98 -6.53
C ARG A 35 9.70 -7.20 -5.93
N LEU A 36 9.68 -5.88 -6.09
CA LEU A 36 10.64 -5.00 -5.44
C LEU A 36 10.43 -5.02 -3.91
N PRO A 37 11.51 -4.91 -3.11
CA PRO A 37 11.40 -4.81 -1.66
C PRO A 37 10.58 -3.57 -1.27
N VAL A 38 9.56 -3.77 -0.44
CA VAL A 38 8.74 -2.68 0.08
C VAL A 38 9.43 -2.10 1.32
N GLU A 39 9.76 -0.81 1.28
CA GLU A 39 10.27 -0.06 2.42
C GLU A 39 9.10 0.60 3.16
N LEU A 40 8.99 0.36 4.47
CA LEU A 40 7.95 0.96 5.32
C LEU A 40 8.60 1.91 6.33
N ILE A 41 8.23 3.20 6.25
CA ILE A 41 8.70 4.23 7.16
C ILE A 41 7.52 4.65 8.04
N MET A 42 7.61 4.38 9.33
CA MET A 42 6.60 4.78 10.33
C MET A 42 7.10 6.00 11.11
N LEU A 43 6.35 7.10 11.04
CA LEU A 43 6.59 8.28 11.84
C LEU A 43 5.70 8.23 13.08
N ALA A 44 6.27 7.85 14.22
CA ALA A 44 5.55 7.78 15.49
C ALA A 44 6.40 8.38 16.62
N PRO A 45 5.78 9.00 17.65
CA PRO A 45 6.49 9.43 18.84
C PRO A 45 7.10 8.24 19.59
N ASP A 46 8.27 8.43 20.19
CA ASP A 46 8.92 7.36 20.96
C ASP A 46 8.03 6.91 22.13
N GLY A 47 7.64 5.63 22.12
CA GLY A 47 6.76 5.06 23.14
C GLY A 47 6.43 3.59 22.90
N GLU A 48 5.79 2.96 23.90
CA GLU A 48 5.33 1.57 23.76
C GLU A 48 4.24 1.41 22.70
N GLU A 49 3.41 2.45 22.51
CA GLU A 49 2.35 2.47 21.51
C GLU A 49 2.89 2.42 20.08
N ALA A 50 3.98 3.14 19.79
CA ALA A 50 4.66 3.05 18.50
C ALA A 50 5.21 1.64 18.24
N LYS A 51 5.74 0.97 19.28
CA LYS A 51 6.22 -0.42 19.16
C LYS A 51 5.07 -1.38 18.88
N ALA A 52 3.92 -1.20 19.53
CA ALA A 52 2.74 -2.01 19.27
C ALA A 52 2.26 -1.86 17.82
N GLN A 53 2.16 -0.62 17.32
CA GLN A 53 1.78 -0.36 15.93
C GLN A 53 2.76 -0.98 14.92
N LEU A 54 4.06 -0.95 15.20
CA LEU A 54 5.05 -1.62 14.35
C LEU A 54 4.85 -3.14 14.33
N LEU A 55 4.55 -3.75 15.48
CA LEU A 55 4.30 -5.19 15.58
C LEU A 55 3.04 -5.60 14.81
N ASP A 56 1.97 -4.82 14.90
CA ASP A 56 0.73 -5.06 14.15
C ASP A 56 0.97 -5.01 12.62
N LEU A 57 1.80 -4.06 12.16
CA LEU A 57 2.17 -3.95 10.74
C LEU A 57 3.02 -5.15 10.27
N LEU A 58 3.94 -5.63 11.11
CA LEU A 58 4.75 -6.80 10.80
C LEU A 58 3.90 -8.09 10.78
N GLU A 59 2.92 -8.21 11.67
CA GLU A 59 1.97 -9.33 11.68
C GLU A 59 1.12 -9.33 10.40
N LEU A 60 0.64 -8.16 9.96
CA LEU A 60 -0.09 -8.03 8.71
C LEU A 60 0.76 -8.44 7.50
N ALA A 61 2.01 -7.96 7.43
CA ALA A 61 2.92 -8.29 6.34
C ALA A 61 3.17 -9.80 6.28
N LEU A 62 3.39 -10.43 7.43
CA LEU A 62 3.56 -11.88 7.55
C LEU A 62 2.30 -12.65 7.14
N GLY A 63 1.11 -12.15 7.49
CA GLY A 63 -0.17 -12.73 7.08
C GLY A 63 -0.33 -12.73 5.56
N ILE A 64 -0.02 -11.60 4.91
CA ILE A 64 -0.07 -11.47 3.44
C ILE A 64 0.94 -12.41 2.76
N GLU A 65 2.15 -12.55 3.31
CA GLU A 65 3.17 -13.47 2.78
C GLU A 65 2.74 -14.94 2.93
N SER A 66 2.18 -15.30 4.10
CA SER A 66 1.83 -16.68 4.46
C SER A 66 0.58 -17.19 3.74
N GLU A 67 -0.41 -16.33 3.51
CA GLU A 67 -1.66 -16.68 2.82
C GLU A 67 -1.52 -16.70 1.29
N GLY A 68 -0.38 -16.25 0.75
CA GLY A 68 -0.16 -16.09 -0.69
C GLY A 68 -1.09 -15.01 -1.29
N PRO A 69 -1.04 -14.76 -2.61
CA PRO A 69 -2.01 -13.90 -3.27
C PRO A 69 -3.36 -14.64 -3.31
N GLY A 70 -4.08 -14.62 -2.19
CA GLY A 70 -5.46 -15.07 -2.11
C GLY A 70 -6.31 -14.22 -3.04
N GLU A 71 -7.15 -14.88 -3.85
CA GLU A 71 -8.16 -14.23 -4.66
C GLU A 71 -8.82 -13.11 -3.85
N SER A 72 -8.85 -11.92 -4.45
CA SER A 72 -9.42 -10.70 -3.90
C SER A 72 -10.85 -10.90 -3.42
N HIS A 73 -11.02 -11.40 -2.21
CA HIS A 73 -12.28 -11.40 -1.50
C HIS A 73 -12.34 -10.12 -0.68
N SER A 74 -12.77 -9.07 -1.37
CA SER A 74 -13.63 -7.99 -0.89
C SER A 74 -14.12 -8.11 0.56
N LYS A 75 -13.23 -7.86 1.52
CA LYS A 75 -13.62 -7.36 2.84
C LYS A 75 -12.78 -6.12 3.12
N PRO A 76 -13.40 -4.94 3.24
CA PRO A 76 -12.65 -3.76 3.62
C PRO A 76 -12.13 -3.98 5.03
N TYR A 77 -10.82 -4.20 5.18
CA TYR A 77 -10.16 -4.04 6.47
C TYR A 77 -10.34 -2.56 6.84
N LYS A 78 -11.28 -2.29 7.76
CA LYS A 78 -11.50 -0.94 8.32
C LYS A 78 -10.35 -0.63 9.27
N PHE A 79 -9.22 -0.23 8.71
CA PHE A 79 -8.17 0.42 9.48
C PHE A 79 -8.58 1.89 9.67
N LYS A 80 -8.91 2.28 10.89
CA LYS A 80 -9.04 3.71 11.25
C LYS A 80 -7.68 4.18 11.71
N LEU A 81 -6.94 4.84 10.82
CA LEU A 81 -5.86 5.73 11.23
C LEU A 81 -6.51 6.96 11.86
N ASP A 82 -6.45 7.07 13.18
CA ASP A 82 -6.73 8.34 13.84
C ASP A 82 -5.58 9.29 13.47
N VAL A 83 -5.81 10.07 12.42
CA VAL A 83 -4.93 11.17 12.05
C VAL A 83 -5.02 12.21 13.16
N ILE A 84 -3.97 12.31 13.96
CA ILE A 84 -3.86 13.34 15.00
C ILE A 84 -3.70 14.68 14.27
N SER A 85 -4.75 15.50 14.30
CA SER A 85 -4.74 16.90 13.86
C SER A 85 -4.27 17.83 14.98
#